data_AF-A0A060ZFK5-F1
#
_entry.id   AF-A0A060ZFK5-F1
#
_cell.length_a   1.000
_cell.length_b   1.000
_cell.length_c   1.000
_cell.angle_alpha   90.00
_cell.angle_beta   90.00
_cell.angle_gamma   90.00
#
_symmetry.space_group_name_H-M   'P 1'
#
loop_
_entity.id
_entity.type
_entity.pdbx_description
1 polymer ?
#
loop_
_entity_poly.entity_id
_entity_poly.type
_entity_poly.pdbx_seq_one_letter_code
_entity_poly.pdbx_strand_id
1 'polypeptide(L)'
;MGGGAAHPGHGHGGGGGPLEVWLPALALLGCAAAYALAVRRARRRHPARRWPLARSLSFAAGLVLVAVALLPPLAPFAHEDFRGHMAQHLLLGMYAPLALVLAAPVTLLLRALPPDRGRRLTAVLRSRPARLLAHPVTALLLTTGGLVPLYFTPVYDAAMSHPGWHWLTHAHFLLSGWLFAYVIAGPDPAPARPGVPARLVVLGVAIAAHAVIAQLMYGGFWVEVHAPIAEVRGGAEIMYYGGDLAELLLAAALVTTWRPVRTPRSPHGSRVRPGRRPKEGIRAPRALPKSG
;
A
#
# COMPACT_ATOMS: atom_id res chain seq x y z
N MET A 1 53.54 -29.14 -31.17
CA MET A 1 52.78 -30.05 -30.28
C MET A 1 52.94 -29.53 -28.85
N GLY A 2 51.95 -28.78 -28.38
CA GLY A 2 51.89 -28.27 -27.01
C GLY A 2 50.42 -28.18 -26.64
N GLY A 3 49.96 -29.12 -25.82
CA GLY A 3 48.56 -29.42 -25.58
C GLY A 3 47.82 -28.26 -24.94
N GLY A 4 46.74 -27.81 -25.60
CA GLY A 4 45.74 -26.97 -24.99
C GLY A 4 45.00 -27.77 -23.92
N ALA A 5 45.31 -27.49 -22.66
CA ALA A 5 44.47 -27.91 -21.54
C ALA A 5 43.18 -27.10 -21.62
N ALA A 6 42.15 -27.73 -22.19
CA ALA A 6 40.78 -27.25 -22.10
C ALA A 6 40.39 -27.25 -20.62
N HIS A 7 40.36 -26.07 -20.01
CA HIS A 7 39.67 -25.88 -18.74
C HIS A 7 38.19 -26.21 -18.98
N PRO A 8 37.60 -27.18 -18.27
CA PRO A 8 36.16 -27.37 -18.31
C PRO A 8 35.55 -26.11 -17.71
N GLY A 9 34.85 -25.34 -18.54
CA GLY A 9 34.01 -24.25 -18.08
C GLY A 9 32.99 -24.82 -17.11
N HIS A 10 33.19 -24.58 -15.82
CA HIS A 10 32.12 -24.66 -14.85
C HIS A 10 31.10 -23.59 -15.24
N GLY A 11 30.11 -24.00 -16.03
CA GLY A 11 28.89 -23.25 -16.21
C GLY A 11 28.21 -23.13 -14.85
N HIS A 12 28.54 -22.10 -14.10
CA HIS A 12 27.68 -21.60 -13.05
C HIS A 12 26.41 -21.12 -13.75
N GLY A 13 25.39 -21.98 -13.77
CA GLY A 13 24.01 -21.60 -14.03
C GLY A 13 23.56 -20.67 -12.91
N GLY A 14 23.95 -19.40 -13.00
CA GLY A 14 23.45 -18.32 -12.16
C GLY A 14 22.11 -17.87 -12.71
N GLY A 15 21.04 -18.08 -11.94
CA GLY A 15 19.72 -17.55 -12.24
C GLY A 15 18.66 -18.63 -12.47
N GLY A 16 17.94 -18.98 -11.40
CA GLY A 16 16.62 -19.59 -11.54
C GLY A 16 16.63 -21.10 -11.47
N GLY A 17 16.91 -21.67 -10.29
CA GLY A 17 16.48 -23.05 -10.03
C GLY A 17 14.97 -23.17 -10.30
N PRO A 18 14.42 -24.32 -10.74
CA PRO A 18 13.00 -24.45 -11.04
C PRO A 18 12.12 -23.99 -9.88
N LEU A 19 12.56 -24.21 -8.63
CA LEU A 19 11.87 -23.74 -7.43
C LEU A 19 11.73 -22.20 -7.37
N GLU A 20 12.73 -21.45 -7.81
CA GLU A 20 12.72 -19.97 -7.79
C GLU A 20 11.69 -19.40 -8.78
N VAL A 21 11.33 -20.14 -9.83
CA VAL A 21 10.31 -19.75 -10.80
C VAL A 21 8.93 -20.31 -10.41
N TRP A 22 8.86 -21.59 -10.04
CA TRP A 22 7.59 -22.26 -9.75
C TRP A 22 6.94 -21.76 -8.46
N LEU A 23 7.72 -21.48 -7.41
CA LEU A 23 7.18 -20.99 -6.14
C LEU A 23 6.43 -19.66 -6.29
N PRO A 24 7.03 -18.58 -6.84
CA PRO A 24 6.31 -17.33 -7.03
C PRO A 24 5.17 -17.48 -8.04
N ALA A 25 5.35 -18.25 -9.12
CA ALA A 25 4.28 -18.50 -10.09
C ALA A 25 3.04 -19.15 -9.45
N LEU A 26 3.24 -20.19 -8.64
CA LEU A 26 2.15 -20.87 -7.92
C LEU A 26 1.52 -19.95 -6.88
N ALA A 27 2.31 -19.15 -6.15
CA ALA A 27 1.80 -18.17 -5.21
C ALA A 27 0.91 -17.12 -5.91
N LEU A 28 1.36 -16.59 -7.05
CA LEU A 28 0.62 -15.62 -7.86
C LEU A 28 -0.69 -16.22 -8.39
N LEU A 29 -0.66 -17.45 -8.91
CA LEU A 29 -1.86 -18.18 -9.33
C LEU A 29 -2.83 -18.41 -8.16
N GLY A 30 -2.31 -18.77 -6.99
CA GLY A 30 -3.08 -18.90 -5.76
C GLY A 30 -3.76 -17.59 -5.36
N CYS A 31 -3.04 -16.47 -5.40
CA CYS A 31 -3.57 -15.13 -5.16
C CYS A 31 -4.65 -14.74 -6.18
N ALA A 32 -4.43 -15.00 -7.47
CA ALA A 32 -5.42 -14.78 -8.53
C ALA A 32 -6.71 -15.56 -8.30
N ALA A 33 -6.58 -16.87 -8.02
CA ALA A 33 -7.70 -17.75 -7.74
C ALA A 33 -8.46 -17.30 -6.48
N ALA A 34 -7.75 -16.98 -5.39
CA ALA A 34 -8.34 -16.50 -4.15
C ALA A 34 -9.11 -15.19 -4.36
N TYR A 35 -8.55 -14.24 -5.10
CA TYR A 35 -9.22 -12.98 -5.42
C TYR A 35 -10.45 -13.20 -6.29
N ALA A 36 -10.36 -14.01 -7.34
CA ALA A 36 -11.50 -14.35 -8.20
C ALA A 36 -12.63 -15.04 -7.43
N LEU A 37 -12.29 -15.97 -6.53
CA LEU A 37 -13.24 -16.63 -5.63
C LEU A 37 -13.89 -15.63 -4.67
N ALA A 38 -13.12 -14.70 -4.10
CA ALA A 38 -13.65 -13.66 -3.22
C ALA A 38 -14.60 -12.72 -3.98
N VAL A 39 -14.29 -12.32 -5.22
CA VAL A 39 -15.19 -11.53 -6.09
C VAL A 39 -16.47 -12.30 -6.40
N ARG A 40 -16.36 -13.58 -6.76
CA ARG A 40 -17.53 -14.44 -7.02
C ARG A 40 -18.43 -14.55 -5.78
N ARG A 41 -17.85 -14.78 -4.59
CA ARG A 41 -18.59 -14.83 -3.32
C ARG A 41 -19.25 -13.50 -2.97
N ALA A 42 -18.53 -12.39 -3.11
CA ALA A 42 -19.06 -11.05 -2.87
C ALA A 42 -20.24 -10.72 -3.80
N ARG A 43 -20.15 -11.08 -5.09
CA ARG A 43 -21.24 -10.90 -6.06
C ARG A 43 -22.47 -11.74 -5.72
N ARG A 44 -22.30 -12.99 -5.29
CA ARG A 44 -23.41 -13.86 -4.88
C ARG A 44 -24.14 -13.34 -3.64
N ARG A 45 -23.40 -12.80 -2.67
CA ARG A 45 -23.98 -12.29 -1.42
C ARG A 45 -24.59 -10.90 -1.52
N HIS A 46 -24.12 -10.08 -2.45
CA HIS A 46 -24.61 -8.72 -2.65
C HIS A 46 -24.98 -8.45 -4.11
N PRO A 47 -26.03 -9.10 -4.67
CA PRO A 47 -26.40 -8.98 -6.09
C PRO A 47 -26.67 -7.52 -6.50
N ALA A 48 -27.26 -6.73 -5.60
CA ALA A 48 -27.58 -5.31 -5.84
C ALA A 48 -26.34 -4.38 -5.83
N ARG A 49 -25.20 -4.81 -5.29
CA ARG A 49 -23.96 -4.00 -5.22
C ARG A 49 -22.84 -4.67 -5.99
N ARG A 50 -22.76 -4.35 -7.29
CA ARG A 50 -21.73 -4.88 -8.19
C ARG A 50 -20.32 -4.53 -7.70
N TRP A 51 -19.38 -5.46 -7.84
CA TRP A 51 -17.96 -5.22 -7.59
C TRP A 51 -17.36 -4.40 -8.75
N PRO A 52 -16.73 -3.23 -8.50
CA PRO A 52 -16.18 -2.38 -9.55
C PRO A 52 -15.09 -3.11 -10.36
N LEU A 53 -15.17 -3.08 -11.69
CA LEU A 53 -14.17 -3.69 -12.57
C LEU A 53 -12.78 -3.08 -12.38
N ALA A 54 -12.70 -1.77 -12.17
CA ALA A 54 -11.44 -1.07 -11.93
C ALA A 54 -10.63 -1.68 -10.76
N ARG A 55 -11.29 -2.19 -9.71
CA ARG A 55 -10.61 -2.85 -8.59
C ARG A 55 -10.01 -4.20 -8.99
N SER A 56 -10.71 -4.95 -9.82
CA SER A 56 -10.22 -6.23 -10.34
C SER A 56 -9.08 -6.03 -11.34
N LEU A 57 -9.16 -5.00 -12.20
CA LEU A 57 -8.06 -4.62 -13.09
C LEU A 57 -6.84 -4.15 -12.31
N SER A 58 -7.03 -3.35 -11.26
CA SER A 58 -5.95 -2.91 -10.38
C SER A 58 -5.26 -4.10 -9.68
N PHE A 59 -6.04 -5.09 -9.23
CA PHE A 59 -5.48 -6.31 -8.65
C PHE A 59 -4.66 -7.10 -9.68
N ALA A 60 -5.20 -7.28 -10.89
CA ALA A 60 -4.51 -7.99 -11.96
C ALA A 60 -3.22 -7.26 -12.36
N ALA A 61 -3.25 -5.93 -12.46
CA ALA A 61 -2.06 -5.11 -12.73
C ALA A 61 -1.01 -5.29 -11.63
N GLY A 62 -1.40 -5.22 -10.36
CA GLY A 62 -0.49 -5.49 -9.24
C GLY A 62 0.14 -6.88 -9.31
N LEU A 63 -0.65 -7.90 -9.63
CA LEU A 63 -0.17 -9.27 -9.77
C LEU A 63 0.81 -9.44 -10.94
N VAL A 64 0.54 -8.78 -12.08
CA VAL A 64 1.45 -8.74 -13.22
C VAL A 64 2.76 -8.04 -12.86
N LEU A 65 2.72 -6.94 -12.11
CA LEU A 65 3.94 -6.25 -11.67
C LEU A 65 4.80 -7.12 -10.75
N VAL A 66 4.18 -7.85 -9.81
CA VAL A 66 4.90 -8.85 -8.99
C VAL A 66 5.44 -9.99 -9.86
N ALA A 67 4.67 -10.45 -10.85
CA ALA A 67 5.11 -11.50 -11.77
C ALA A 67 6.33 -11.05 -12.58
N VAL A 68 6.29 -9.85 -13.15
CA VAL A 68 7.41 -9.25 -13.87
C VAL A 68 8.63 -9.15 -12.97
N ALA A 69 8.46 -8.75 -11.70
CA ALA A 69 9.56 -8.62 -10.76
C ALA A 69 10.18 -9.96 -10.31
N LEU A 70 9.40 -11.04 -10.22
CA LEU A 70 9.86 -12.31 -9.64
C LEU A 70 10.11 -13.42 -10.67
N LEU A 71 9.71 -13.21 -11.93
CA LEU A 71 9.85 -14.20 -12.99
C LEU A 71 10.85 -13.72 -14.05
N PRO A 72 11.40 -14.63 -14.88
CA PRO A 72 12.18 -14.26 -16.04
C PRO A 72 11.40 -13.31 -16.98
N PRO A 73 12.07 -12.35 -17.63
CA PRO A 73 13.53 -12.17 -17.70
C PRO A 73 14.14 -11.28 -16.60
N LEU A 74 13.32 -10.58 -15.81
CA LEU A 74 13.82 -9.56 -14.90
C LEU A 74 14.52 -10.14 -13.66
N ALA A 75 14.00 -11.25 -13.10
CA ALA A 75 14.60 -11.85 -11.92
C ALA A 75 16.07 -12.31 -12.14
N PRO A 76 16.41 -13.04 -13.23
CA PRO A 76 17.80 -13.33 -13.56
C PRO A 76 18.64 -12.06 -13.78
N PHE A 77 18.11 -11.08 -14.52
CA PHE A 77 18.81 -9.81 -14.75
C PHE A 77 19.11 -9.06 -13.45
N ALA A 78 18.21 -9.11 -12.46
CA ALA A 78 18.39 -8.48 -11.16
C ALA A 78 19.44 -9.16 -10.27
N HIS A 79 19.82 -10.41 -10.56
CA HIS A 79 20.92 -11.09 -9.88
C HIS A 79 22.28 -10.75 -10.49
N GLU A 80 22.32 -10.39 -11.78
CA GLU A 80 23.55 -10.11 -12.51
C GLU A 80 23.90 -8.63 -12.57
N ASP A 81 22.90 -7.74 -12.57
CA ASP A 81 23.07 -6.29 -12.72
C ASP A 81 22.29 -5.54 -11.63
N PHE A 82 22.97 -4.61 -10.94
CA PHE A 82 22.37 -3.80 -9.88
C PHE A 82 21.19 -2.93 -10.38
N ARG A 83 21.19 -2.53 -11.66
CA ARG A 83 20.07 -1.80 -12.28
C ARG A 83 18.83 -2.67 -12.37
N GLY A 84 19.00 -3.96 -12.68
CA GLY A 84 17.93 -4.95 -12.63
C GLY A 84 17.37 -5.09 -11.22
N HIS A 85 18.24 -5.14 -10.22
CA HIS A 85 17.85 -5.16 -8.81
C HIS A 85 17.03 -3.91 -8.43
N MET A 86 17.44 -2.72 -8.88
CA MET A 86 16.69 -1.49 -8.62
C MET A 86 15.31 -1.48 -9.28
N ALA A 87 15.21 -1.94 -10.53
CA ALA A 87 13.92 -2.07 -11.20
C ALA A 87 13.00 -3.04 -10.44
N GLN A 88 13.52 -4.20 -10.03
CA GLN A 88 12.80 -5.19 -9.23
C GLN A 88 12.35 -4.63 -7.87
N HIS A 89 13.24 -3.89 -7.19
CA HIS A 89 12.94 -3.19 -5.94
C HIS A 89 11.79 -2.20 -6.10
N LEU A 90 11.80 -1.36 -7.13
CA LEU A 90 10.73 -0.39 -7.38
C LEU A 90 9.40 -1.08 -7.68
N LEU A 91 9.42 -2.12 -8.53
CA LEU A 91 8.22 -2.86 -8.88
C LEU A 91 7.57 -3.49 -7.65
N LEU A 92 8.35 -4.13 -6.78
CA LEU A 92 7.85 -4.79 -5.57
C LEU A 92 7.55 -3.81 -4.44
N GLY A 93 8.33 -2.75 -4.28
CA GLY A 93 8.26 -1.82 -3.16
C GLY A 93 7.27 -0.68 -3.35
N MET A 94 6.95 -0.30 -4.61
CA MET A 94 6.16 0.90 -4.86
C MET A 94 5.01 0.67 -5.85
N TYR A 95 5.29 0.11 -7.03
CA TYR A 95 4.29 -0.01 -8.10
C TYR A 95 3.24 -1.12 -7.84
N ALA A 96 3.70 -2.35 -7.60
CA ALA A 96 2.79 -3.46 -7.33
C ALA A 96 1.95 -3.23 -6.07
N PRO A 97 2.52 -2.78 -4.93
CA PRO A 97 1.73 -2.52 -3.75
C PRO A 97 0.66 -1.45 -3.95
N LEU A 98 0.97 -0.36 -4.67
CA LEU A 98 -0.02 0.67 -4.99
C LEU A 98 -1.22 0.07 -5.76
N ALA A 99 -0.95 -0.71 -6.80
CA ALA A 99 -1.99 -1.36 -7.58
C ALA A 99 -2.80 -2.39 -6.75
N LEU A 100 -2.15 -3.16 -5.88
CA LEU A 100 -2.80 -4.13 -4.99
C LEU A 100 -3.67 -3.45 -3.93
N VAL A 101 -3.25 -2.30 -3.40
CA VAL A 101 -4.04 -1.50 -2.45
C VAL A 101 -5.31 -0.97 -3.09
N LEU A 102 -5.19 -0.42 -4.29
CA LEU A 102 -6.32 0.15 -5.03
C LEU A 102 -7.38 -0.88 -5.39
N ALA A 103 -7.03 -2.18 -5.39
CA ALA A 103 -7.98 -3.28 -5.50
C ALA A 103 -8.94 -3.41 -4.31
N ALA A 104 -8.71 -2.70 -3.19
CA ALA A 104 -9.49 -2.75 -1.96
C ALA A 104 -9.67 -4.18 -1.40
N PRO A 105 -8.57 -4.93 -1.16
CA PRO A 105 -8.61 -6.33 -0.76
C PRO A 105 -9.35 -6.55 0.57
N VAL A 106 -9.23 -5.63 1.53
CA VAL A 106 -9.91 -5.76 2.84
C VAL A 106 -11.42 -5.58 2.66
N THR A 107 -11.85 -4.61 1.85
CA THR A 107 -13.27 -4.43 1.50
C THR A 107 -13.82 -5.64 0.78
N LEU A 108 -13.05 -6.24 -0.14
CA LEU A 108 -13.46 -7.44 -0.84
C LEU A 108 -13.68 -8.59 0.15
N LEU A 109 -12.72 -8.79 1.05
CA LEU A 109 -12.78 -9.83 2.07
C LEU A 109 -13.99 -9.64 3.00
N LEU A 110 -14.23 -8.42 3.47
CA LEU A 110 -15.40 -8.08 4.29
C LEU A 110 -16.73 -8.37 3.57
N ARG A 111 -16.82 -8.15 2.26
CA ARG A 111 -18.01 -8.48 1.44
C ARG A 111 -18.13 -9.98 1.14
N ALA A 112 -17.01 -10.70 1.08
CA ALA A 112 -16.98 -12.13 0.79
C ALA A 112 -17.17 -13.00 2.04
N LEU A 113 -16.93 -12.47 3.24
CA LEU A 113 -17.03 -13.20 4.52
C LEU A 113 -18.43 -13.15 5.15
N PRO A 114 -18.86 -14.21 5.88
CA PRO A 114 -20.11 -14.17 6.65
C PRO A 114 -20.05 -13.08 7.73
N PRO A 115 -21.18 -12.57 8.23
CA PRO A 115 -21.22 -11.51 9.23
C PRO A 115 -20.33 -11.77 10.46
N ASP A 116 -20.31 -13.00 10.98
CA ASP A 116 -19.48 -13.36 12.14
C ASP A 116 -17.98 -13.22 11.87
N ARG A 117 -17.52 -13.71 10.71
CA ARG A 117 -16.12 -13.60 10.32
C ARG A 117 -15.74 -12.17 9.95
N GLY A 118 -16.67 -11.42 9.34
CA GLY A 118 -16.51 -9.99 9.07
C GLY A 118 -16.35 -9.16 10.35
N ARG A 119 -17.12 -9.47 11.40
CA ARG A 119 -16.97 -8.87 12.73
C ARG A 119 -15.61 -9.17 13.35
N ARG A 120 -15.16 -10.44 13.30
CA ARG A 120 -13.82 -10.83 13.79
C ARG A 120 -12.70 -10.11 13.04
N LEU A 121 -12.77 -10.05 11.71
CA LEU A 121 -11.80 -9.33 10.90
C LEU A 121 -11.76 -7.84 11.27
N THR A 122 -12.92 -7.22 11.43
CA THR A 122 -13.01 -5.82 11.87
C THR A 122 -12.43 -5.60 13.26
N ALA A 123 -12.62 -6.55 14.19
CA ALA A 123 -12.02 -6.50 15.52
C ALA A 123 -10.48 -6.59 15.46
N VAL A 124 -9.93 -7.46 14.61
CA VAL A 124 -8.48 -7.56 14.37
C VAL A 124 -7.94 -6.25 13.79
N LEU A 125 -8.61 -5.68 12.79
CA LEU A 125 -8.23 -4.39 12.19
C LEU A 125 -8.29 -3.21 13.17
N ARG A 126 -9.08 -3.33 14.24
CA ARG A 126 -9.18 -2.33 15.32
C ARG A 126 -8.21 -2.57 16.48
N SER A 127 -7.47 -3.68 16.47
CA SER A 127 -6.54 -4.03 17.54
C SER A 127 -5.38 -3.02 17.65
N ARG A 128 -4.78 -2.91 18.84
CA ARG A 128 -3.60 -2.04 19.07
C ARG A 128 -2.45 -2.29 18.07
N PRO A 129 -2.01 -3.54 17.82
CA PRO A 129 -0.93 -3.79 16.86
C PRO A 129 -1.31 -3.37 15.43
N ALA A 130 -2.55 -3.64 14.99
CA ALA A 130 -3.01 -3.19 13.67
C ALA A 130 -3.03 -1.67 13.54
N ARG A 131 -3.38 -0.94 14.62
CA ARG A 131 -3.34 0.53 14.63
C ARG A 131 -1.91 1.08 14.61
N LEU A 132 -0.98 0.43 15.32
CA LEU A 132 0.44 0.81 15.32
C LEU A 132 1.03 0.62 13.92
N LEU A 133 0.80 -0.54 13.30
CA LEU A 133 1.27 -0.82 11.93
C LEU A 133 0.62 0.13 10.91
N ALA A 134 -0.68 0.42 11.06
CA ALA A 134 -1.39 1.36 10.18
C ALA A 134 -1.09 2.85 10.47
N HIS A 135 -0.14 3.16 11.36
CA HIS A 135 0.32 4.51 11.60
C HIS A 135 1.28 4.94 10.47
N PRO A 136 1.13 6.14 9.88
CA PRO A 136 1.92 6.53 8.70
C PRO A 136 3.41 6.63 8.99
N VAL A 137 3.80 7.03 10.21
CA VAL A 137 5.22 7.05 10.62
C VAL A 137 5.78 5.63 10.69
N THR A 138 5.02 4.65 11.19
CA THR A 138 5.47 3.26 11.25
C THR A 138 5.61 2.69 9.84
N ALA A 139 4.67 2.97 8.95
CA ALA A 139 4.76 2.54 7.56
C ALA A 139 5.94 3.20 6.81
N LEU A 140 6.20 4.49 7.08
CA LEU A 140 7.38 5.21 6.58
C LEU A 140 8.67 4.55 7.08
N LEU A 141 8.79 4.32 8.39
CA LEU A 141 9.96 3.68 8.98
C LEU A 141 10.18 2.26 8.46
N LEU A 142 9.12 1.49 8.23
CA LEU A 142 9.24 0.16 7.63
C LEU A 142 9.66 0.20 6.15
N THR A 143 9.30 1.25 5.42
CA THR A 143 9.70 1.41 4.02
C THR A 143 11.12 1.95 3.94
N THR A 144 11.36 3.16 4.45
CA THR A 144 12.67 3.84 4.41
C THR A 144 13.72 3.12 5.26
N GLY A 145 13.33 2.61 6.43
CA GLY A 145 14.23 1.88 7.31
C GLY A 145 14.59 0.49 6.80
N GLY A 146 13.92 -0.03 5.76
CA GLY A 146 14.40 -1.20 5.01
C GLY A 146 15.47 -0.83 3.99
N LEU A 147 15.33 0.31 3.32
CA LEU A 147 16.29 0.79 2.32
C LEU A 147 17.65 1.16 2.94
N VAL A 148 17.65 1.84 4.08
CA VAL A 148 18.90 2.32 4.69
C VAL A 148 19.85 1.16 5.05
N PRO A 149 19.44 0.13 5.82
CA PRO A 149 20.29 -1.01 6.07
C PRO A 149 20.65 -1.75 4.79
N LEU A 150 19.75 -1.85 3.82
CA LEU A 150 20.05 -2.61 2.61
C LEU A 150 21.25 -2.01 1.84
N TYR A 151 21.32 -0.68 1.69
CA TYR A 151 22.35 -0.05 0.85
C TYR A 151 23.57 0.50 1.60
N PHE A 152 23.43 0.80 2.89
CA PHE A 152 24.50 1.37 3.72
C PHE A 152 25.08 0.37 4.73
N THR A 153 24.73 -0.91 4.63
CA THR A 153 25.31 -2.01 5.45
C THR A 153 25.49 -3.27 4.58
N PRO A 154 26.16 -4.35 5.06
CA PRO A 154 26.44 -5.54 4.27
C PRO A 154 25.21 -6.42 3.95
N VAL A 155 24.00 -5.95 4.29
CA VAL A 155 22.75 -6.70 4.12
C VAL A 155 22.45 -6.98 2.65
N TYR A 156 22.86 -6.09 1.73
CA TYR A 156 22.72 -6.35 0.29
C TYR A 156 23.47 -7.62 -0.15
N ASP A 157 24.74 -7.74 0.24
CA ASP A 157 25.56 -8.91 -0.11
C ASP A 157 24.99 -10.19 0.53
N ALA A 158 24.49 -10.09 1.77
CA ALA A 158 23.79 -11.20 2.42
C ALA A 158 22.51 -11.60 1.66
N ALA A 159 21.75 -10.63 1.15
CA ALA A 159 20.54 -10.86 0.36
C ALA A 159 20.83 -11.45 -1.03
N MET A 160 21.99 -11.18 -1.62
CA MET A 160 22.40 -11.78 -2.90
C MET A 160 23.04 -13.16 -2.73
N SER A 161 23.75 -13.40 -1.63
CA SER A 161 24.45 -14.67 -1.38
C SER A 161 23.56 -15.78 -0.81
N HIS A 162 22.48 -15.43 -0.12
CA HIS A 162 21.59 -16.39 0.54
C HIS A 162 20.14 -16.30 0.03
N PRO A 163 19.57 -17.39 -0.53
CA PRO A 163 18.19 -17.40 -1.01
C PRO A 163 17.16 -16.99 0.05
N GLY A 164 17.38 -17.36 1.32
CA GLY A 164 16.48 -17.01 2.42
C GLY A 164 16.40 -15.50 2.66
N TRP A 165 17.55 -14.81 2.64
CA TRP A 165 17.61 -13.36 2.77
C TRP A 165 17.03 -12.67 1.53
N HIS A 166 17.24 -13.23 0.34
CA HIS A 166 16.65 -12.74 -0.89
C HIS A 166 15.11 -12.69 -0.83
N TRP A 167 14.48 -13.82 -0.47
CA TRP A 167 13.03 -13.91 -0.29
C TRP A 167 12.51 -13.00 0.82
N LEU A 168 13.24 -12.89 1.93
CA LEU A 168 12.87 -12.03 3.04
C LEU A 168 12.86 -10.55 2.61
N THR A 169 13.88 -10.11 1.86
CA THR A 169 13.97 -8.75 1.33
C THR A 169 12.82 -8.44 0.38
N HIS A 170 12.47 -9.35 -0.54
CA HIS A 170 11.30 -9.18 -1.42
C HIS A 170 9.99 -9.12 -0.65
N ALA A 171 9.79 -10.02 0.31
CA ALA A 171 8.60 -10.03 1.14
C ALA A 171 8.51 -8.75 1.96
N HIS A 172 9.62 -8.28 2.53
CA HIS A 172 9.68 -7.03 3.26
C HIS A 172 9.28 -5.85 2.37
N PHE A 173 9.86 -5.69 1.17
CA PHE A 173 9.53 -4.60 0.26
C PHE A 173 8.06 -4.60 -0.17
N LEU A 174 7.55 -5.77 -0.54
CA LEU A 174 6.14 -5.89 -0.94
C LEU A 174 5.20 -5.54 0.22
N LEU A 175 5.49 -6.02 1.44
CA LEU A 175 4.64 -5.80 2.61
C LEU A 175 4.74 -4.37 3.16
N SER A 176 5.95 -3.80 3.24
CA SER A 176 6.16 -2.42 3.71
C SER A 176 5.58 -1.43 2.72
N GLY A 177 5.83 -1.62 1.41
CA GLY A 177 5.23 -0.85 0.34
C GLY A 177 3.70 -0.94 0.34
N TRP A 178 3.15 -2.14 0.57
CA TRP A 178 1.70 -2.33 0.67
C TRP A 178 1.13 -1.57 1.85
N LEU A 179 1.75 -1.72 3.02
CA LEU A 179 1.33 -1.01 4.22
C LEU A 179 1.39 0.51 4.03
N PHE A 180 2.48 1.03 3.46
CA PHE A 180 2.66 2.45 3.18
C PHE A 180 1.60 2.97 2.20
N ALA A 181 1.43 2.33 1.05
CA ALA A 181 0.40 2.70 0.08
C ALA A 181 -1.02 2.59 0.66
N TYR A 182 -1.28 1.59 1.53
CA TYR A 182 -2.56 1.47 2.23
C TYR A 182 -2.80 2.62 3.21
N VAL A 183 -1.81 3.02 3.99
CA VAL A 183 -1.95 4.12 4.95
C VAL A 183 -2.07 5.47 4.22
N ILE A 184 -1.31 5.65 3.13
CA ILE A 184 -1.25 6.89 2.38
C ILE A 184 -2.38 7.06 1.38
N ALA A 185 -2.90 6.02 0.73
CA ALA A 185 -3.92 6.15 -0.33
C ALA A 185 -4.97 5.04 -0.36
N GLY A 186 -4.98 4.14 0.64
CA GLY A 186 -5.82 2.95 0.58
C GLY A 186 -7.32 3.24 0.58
N PRO A 187 -8.12 2.67 -0.34
CA PRO A 187 -9.58 2.82 -0.34
C PRO A 187 -10.27 2.01 0.77
N ASP A 188 -9.53 1.12 1.42
CA ASP A 188 -10.03 0.23 2.47
C ASP A 188 -10.24 0.95 3.82
N PRO A 189 -11.17 0.46 4.66
CA PRO A 189 -11.47 1.08 5.95
C PRO A 189 -10.28 1.02 6.91
N ALA A 190 -9.83 2.18 7.36
CA ALA A 190 -8.71 2.33 8.30
C ALA A 190 -9.14 3.18 9.50
N PRO A 191 -9.62 2.56 10.60
CA PRO A 191 -10.25 3.27 11.73
C PRO A 191 -9.36 4.30 12.42
N ALA A 192 -8.03 4.13 12.37
CA ALA A 192 -7.05 5.00 13.00
C ALA A 192 -6.28 5.86 11.99
N ARG A 193 -6.73 5.94 10.73
CA ARG A 193 -5.98 6.66 9.68
C ARG A 193 -5.99 8.17 9.95
N PRO A 194 -4.80 8.81 9.99
CA PRO A 194 -4.73 10.26 10.16
C PRO A 194 -5.38 11.04 9.01
N GLY A 195 -5.65 12.32 9.27
CA GLY A 195 -6.17 13.26 8.27
C GLY A 195 -5.25 13.37 7.06
N VAL A 196 -5.82 13.82 5.93
CA VAL A 196 -5.07 14.00 4.67
C VAL A 196 -3.84 14.90 4.81
N PRO A 197 -3.85 16.03 5.55
CA PRO A 197 -2.65 16.85 5.71
C PRO A 197 -1.48 16.07 6.32
N ALA A 198 -1.72 15.29 7.38
CA ALA A 198 -0.68 14.47 8.01
C ALA A 198 -0.12 13.40 7.03
N ARG A 199 -0.98 12.80 6.20
CA ARG A 199 -0.56 11.86 5.15
C ARG A 199 0.27 12.53 4.06
N LEU A 200 -0.09 13.75 3.65
CA LEU A 200 0.68 14.53 2.67
C LEU A 200 2.06 14.90 3.21
N VAL A 201 2.15 15.28 4.49
CA VAL A 201 3.44 15.54 5.15
C VAL A 201 4.29 14.27 5.17
N VAL A 202 3.74 13.14 5.58
CA VAL A 202 4.48 11.86 5.60
C VAL A 202 4.89 11.43 4.19
N LEU A 203 4.03 11.62 3.19
CA LEU A 203 4.37 11.36 1.79
C LEU A 203 5.52 12.27 1.33
N GLY A 204 5.50 13.56 1.66
CA GLY A 204 6.59 14.49 1.35
C GLY A 204 7.92 14.09 2.01
N VAL A 205 7.86 13.63 3.27
CA VAL A 205 9.06 13.10 3.96
C VAL A 205 9.56 11.82 3.29
N ALA A 206 8.65 10.93 2.83
CA ALA A 206 9.03 9.73 2.10
C ALA A 206 9.76 10.05 0.79
N ILE A 207 9.18 10.97 -0.02
CA ILE A 207 9.77 11.46 -1.26
C ILE A 207 11.18 12.01 -1.00
N ALA A 208 11.31 12.91 -0.02
CA ALA A 208 12.59 13.50 0.32
C ALA A 208 13.61 12.43 0.76
N ALA A 209 13.21 11.48 1.62
CA ALA A 209 14.09 10.42 2.08
C ALA A 209 14.54 9.50 0.93
N HIS A 210 13.61 9.12 0.04
CA HIS A 210 13.90 8.28 -1.11
C HIS A 210 14.85 8.97 -2.09
N ALA A 211 14.60 10.23 -2.41
CA ALA A 211 15.46 11.06 -3.25
C ALA A 211 16.86 11.23 -2.66
N VAL A 212 16.98 11.50 -1.35
CA VAL A 212 18.28 11.62 -0.66
C VAL A 212 19.05 10.31 -0.70
N ILE A 213 18.40 9.16 -0.44
CA ILE A 213 19.06 7.85 -0.53
C ILE A 213 19.58 7.60 -1.95
N ALA A 214 18.79 7.93 -2.98
CA ALA A 214 19.23 7.81 -4.36
C ALA A 214 20.42 8.71 -4.70
N GLN A 215 20.40 9.97 -4.23
CA GLN A 215 21.52 10.89 -4.43
C GLN A 215 22.80 10.45 -3.70
N LEU A 216 22.68 9.97 -2.46
CA LEU A 216 23.82 9.41 -1.71
C LEU A 216 24.41 8.21 -2.44
N MET A 217 23.55 7.33 -2.96
CA MET A 217 23.97 6.17 -3.73
C MET A 217 24.66 6.56 -5.04
N TYR A 218 24.11 7.54 -5.77
CA TYR A 218 24.74 8.09 -6.98
C TYR A 218 26.11 8.71 -6.69
N GLY A 219 26.23 9.41 -5.56
CA GLY A 219 27.48 10.01 -5.09
C GLY A 219 28.49 9.02 -4.52
N GLY A 220 28.09 7.75 -4.27
CA GLY A 220 28.95 6.73 -3.65
C GLY A 220 29.23 6.99 -2.17
N PHE A 221 28.42 7.80 -1.49
CA PHE A 221 28.63 8.13 -0.08
C PHE A 221 28.11 7.00 0.81
N TRP A 222 29.00 6.35 1.57
CA TRP A 222 28.68 5.30 2.55
C TRP A 222 27.99 4.05 1.97
N VAL A 223 28.02 3.89 0.65
CA VAL A 223 27.43 2.74 -0.04
C VAL A 223 28.30 1.51 0.19
N GLU A 224 27.72 0.44 0.71
CA GLU A 224 28.41 -0.85 0.93
C GLU A 224 28.06 -1.91 -0.13
N VAL A 225 27.48 -1.50 -1.24
CA VAL A 225 27.14 -2.38 -2.37
C VAL A 225 28.38 -2.68 -3.21
N HIS A 226 28.78 -3.95 -3.28
CA HIS A 226 29.89 -4.42 -4.12
C HIS A 226 29.47 -4.63 -5.58
N ALA A 227 29.19 -3.55 -6.30
CA ALA A 227 28.87 -3.58 -7.74
C ALA A 227 29.69 -2.53 -8.52
N PRO A 228 29.86 -2.68 -9.85
CA PRO A 228 30.53 -1.67 -10.66
C PRO A 228 29.89 -0.28 -10.51
N ILE A 229 30.70 0.76 -10.40
CA ILE A 229 30.23 2.14 -10.14
C ILE A 229 29.20 2.60 -11.20
N ALA A 230 29.37 2.17 -12.45
CA ALA A 230 28.43 2.48 -13.54
C ALA A 230 27.04 1.86 -13.31
N GLU A 231 26.98 0.67 -12.70
CA GLU A 231 25.73 0.00 -12.35
C GLU A 231 25.09 0.66 -11.12
N VAL A 232 25.88 0.97 -10.09
CA VAL A 232 25.40 1.67 -8.89
C VAL A 232 24.79 3.03 -9.24
N ARG A 233 25.46 3.82 -10.11
CA ARG A 233 24.93 5.11 -10.58
C ARG A 233 23.67 4.94 -11.42
N GLY A 234 23.65 4.01 -12.37
CA GLY A 234 22.45 3.76 -13.17
C GLY A 234 21.28 3.24 -12.32
N GLY A 235 21.57 2.41 -11.31
CA GLY A 235 20.58 1.97 -10.34
C GLY A 235 20.03 3.12 -9.50
N ALA A 236 20.90 4.06 -9.10
CA ALA A 236 20.49 5.26 -8.38
C ALA A 236 19.61 6.19 -9.23
N GLU A 237 19.92 6.34 -10.51
CA GLU A 237 19.07 7.09 -11.46
C GLU A 237 17.69 6.42 -11.61
N ILE A 238 17.65 5.08 -11.78
CA ILE A 238 16.40 4.32 -11.83
C ILE A 238 15.61 4.53 -10.56
N MET A 239 16.25 4.42 -9.39
CA MET A 239 15.61 4.64 -8.10
C MET A 239 15.07 6.07 -7.97
N TYR A 240 15.84 7.08 -8.37
CA TYR A 240 15.42 8.49 -8.31
C TYR A 240 14.18 8.75 -9.20
N TYR A 241 14.31 8.55 -10.51
CA TYR A 241 13.25 8.87 -11.45
C TYR A 241 12.07 7.90 -11.39
N GLY A 242 12.35 6.61 -11.21
CA GLY A 242 11.34 5.58 -11.05
C GLY A 242 10.59 5.70 -9.72
N GLY A 243 11.27 6.16 -8.67
CA GLY A 243 10.67 6.50 -7.38
C GLY A 243 9.70 7.67 -7.49
N ASP A 244 10.17 8.78 -8.06
CA ASP A 244 9.37 10.00 -8.25
C ASP A 244 8.06 9.68 -8.99
N LEU A 245 8.13 8.88 -10.07
CA LEU A 245 6.95 8.48 -10.81
C LEU A 245 5.98 7.67 -9.93
N ALA A 246 6.46 6.72 -9.15
CA ALA A 246 5.62 5.92 -8.25
C ALA A 246 4.99 6.77 -7.14
N GLU A 247 5.72 7.75 -6.61
CA GLU A 247 5.24 8.67 -5.57
C GLU A 247 4.20 9.65 -6.11
N LEU A 248 4.37 10.13 -7.34
CA LEU A 248 3.35 10.91 -8.05
C LEU A 248 2.07 10.09 -8.27
N LEU A 249 2.20 8.81 -8.65
CA LEU A 249 1.05 7.91 -8.77
C LEU A 249 0.36 7.70 -7.41
N LEU A 250 1.12 7.54 -6.32
CA LEU A 250 0.58 7.42 -4.97
C LEU A 250 -0.12 8.72 -4.51
N ALA A 251 0.46 9.88 -4.82
CA ALA A 251 -0.15 11.18 -4.58
C ALA A 251 -1.46 11.34 -5.36
N ALA A 252 -1.48 10.96 -6.63
CA ALA A 252 -2.69 10.97 -7.47
C ALA A 252 -3.75 10.01 -6.90
N ALA A 253 -3.36 8.83 -6.44
CA ALA A 253 -4.25 7.89 -5.76
C ALA A 253 -4.82 8.48 -4.45
N LEU A 254 -4.01 9.17 -3.65
CA LEU A 254 -4.46 9.87 -2.44
C LEU A 254 -5.52 10.94 -2.78
N VAL A 255 -5.29 11.76 -3.80
CA VAL A 255 -6.21 12.83 -4.21
C VAL A 255 -7.51 12.27 -4.78
N THR A 256 -7.45 11.27 -5.65
CA THR A 256 -8.64 10.66 -6.29
C THR A 256 -9.48 9.84 -5.33
N THR A 257 -8.87 9.25 -4.30
CA THR A 257 -9.60 8.51 -3.25
C THR A 257 -10.10 9.42 -2.13
N TRP A 258 -9.64 10.68 -2.07
CA TRP A 258 -10.05 11.62 -1.04
C TRP A 258 -11.54 11.96 -1.16
N ARG A 259 -12.23 11.90 -0.02
CA ARG A 259 -13.59 12.40 0.15
C ARG A 259 -13.58 13.39 1.30
N PRO A 260 -13.84 14.69 1.06
CA PRO A 260 -13.98 15.67 2.12
C PRO A 260 -15.03 15.19 3.13
N VAL A 261 -14.70 15.19 4.42
CA VAL A 261 -15.69 14.98 5.47
C VAL A 261 -16.69 16.12 5.34
N ARG A 262 -17.93 15.81 4.96
CA ARG A 262 -19.00 16.81 4.99
C ARG A 262 -19.25 17.12 6.45
N THR A 263 -18.81 18.29 6.91
CA THR A 263 -19.23 18.82 8.20
C THR A 263 -20.76 18.81 8.20
N PRO A 264 -21.43 18.18 9.19
CA PRO A 264 -22.87 18.29 9.30
C PRO A 264 -23.22 19.76 9.25
N ARG A 265 -24.06 20.19 8.29
CA ARG A 265 -24.60 21.55 8.33
C ARG A 265 -25.28 21.66 9.68
N SER A 266 -24.77 22.52 10.57
CA SER A 266 -25.51 22.91 11.76
C SER A 266 -26.94 23.23 11.30
N PRO A 267 -27.97 22.66 11.91
CA PRO A 267 -29.34 23.02 11.58
C PRO A 267 -29.52 24.49 11.95
N HIS A 268 -29.29 25.37 10.98
CA HIS A 268 -29.49 26.80 11.16
C HIS A 268 -30.98 27.05 11.04
N GLY A 269 -31.60 27.41 12.16
CA GLY A 269 -32.83 28.19 12.16
C GLY A 269 -34.11 27.46 12.59
N SER A 270 -34.17 26.89 13.79
CA SER A 270 -35.43 27.02 14.53
C SER A 270 -35.49 28.47 15.04
N ARG A 271 -36.00 29.37 14.19
CA ARG A 271 -36.51 30.66 14.67
C ARG A 271 -37.52 30.33 15.77
N VAL A 272 -37.14 30.55 17.02
CA VAL A 272 -38.07 30.56 18.14
C VAL A 272 -39.11 31.62 17.80
N ARG A 273 -40.30 31.20 17.41
CA ARG A 273 -41.47 32.10 17.35
C ARG A 273 -41.68 32.62 18.77
N PRO A 274 -41.62 33.94 19.02
CA PRO A 274 -41.99 34.45 20.33
C PRO A 274 -43.45 34.08 20.57
N GLY A 275 -43.69 33.33 21.65
CA GLY A 275 -45.01 32.86 22.03
C GLY A 275 -45.98 34.04 22.13
N ARG A 276 -47.13 33.93 21.46
CA ARG A 276 -48.27 34.78 21.74
C ARG A 276 -48.63 34.60 23.22
N ARG A 277 -48.45 35.64 24.03
CA ARG A 277 -49.01 35.70 25.38
C ARG A 277 -50.52 35.51 25.29
N PRO A 278 -51.13 34.64 26.11
CA PRO A 278 -52.58 34.62 26.26
C PRO A 278 -53.04 35.99 26.78
N LYS A 279 -54.02 36.61 26.11
CA LYS A 279 -54.72 37.77 26.67
C LYS A 279 -55.47 37.30 27.90
N GLU A 280 -55.04 37.71 29.09
CA GLU A 280 -55.83 37.62 30.31
C GLU A 280 -57.19 38.30 30.05
N GLY A 281 -58.25 37.49 30.03
CA GLY A 281 -59.61 37.96 29.96
C GLY A 281 -59.92 38.75 31.23
N ILE A 282 -60.20 40.03 31.04
CA ILE A 282 -60.79 40.93 32.02
C ILE A 282 -62.03 40.23 32.59
N ARG A 283 -61.97 39.89 33.88
CA ARG A 283 -63.07 39.29 34.63
C ARG A 283 -64.15 40.36 34.84
N ALA A 284 -65.28 40.23 34.14
CA ALA A 284 -66.44 41.08 34.35
C ALA A 284 -67.06 40.83 35.75
N PRO A 285 -67.60 41.86 36.42
CA PRO A 285 -68.23 41.73 37.73
C PRO A 285 -69.54 40.94 37.66
N ARG A 286 -69.72 40.02 38.61
CA ARG A 286 -70.90 39.17 38.79
C ARG A 286 -72.09 40.04 39.23
N ALA A 287 -73.06 40.24 38.34
CA ALA A 287 -74.35 40.84 38.68
C ALA A 287 -75.19 39.85 39.51
N LEU A 288 -75.75 40.35 40.61
CA LEU A 288 -76.74 39.68 41.47
C LEU A 288 -78.05 39.42 40.69
N PRO A 289 -78.70 38.26 40.85
CA PRO A 289 -80.14 38.15 40.65
C PRO A 289 -80.90 38.45 41.94
N LYS A 290 -82.05 39.08 41.73
CA LYS A 290 -83.01 39.62 42.68
C LYS A 290 -83.86 38.55 43.35
N SER A 291 -84.26 38.86 44.58
CA SER A 291 -85.55 38.63 45.26
C SER A 291 -86.13 37.21 45.37
N GLY A 292 -86.31 36.80 46.62
CA GLY A 292 -87.20 35.74 47.11
C GLY A 292 -87.07 35.68 48.62
#